data_AF-A0A970PDB2-F1
#
_entry.id   AF-A0A970PDB2-F1
#
_cell.length_a   1.000
_cell.length_b   1.000
_cell.length_c   1.000
_cell.angle_alpha   90.00
_cell.angle_beta   90.00
_cell.angle_gamma   90.00
#
_symmetry.space_group_name_H-M   'P 1'
#
loop_
_entity.id
_entity.type
_entity.pdbx_description
1 polymer ?
#
loop_
_entity_poly.entity_id
_entity_poly.type
_entity_poly.pdbx_seq_one_letter_code
_entity_poly.pdbx_strand_id
1 'polypeptide(L)'
;DQLGLGITSGSGKSTKNASDEGDGNVQAYSHYGAVSFDKSGKVTSSIIDASQVNVTFSTEGKLTSELTGDFNTKLELGYDYNMKAASPIGKEWFEQSEGFSNYIKGKKASDVSGIALTDGYPADEDLLSSVTMHITDMITVVEEASAVVK
;
A
#
# COMPACT_ATOMS: atom_id res chain seq x y z
N ASP A 1 -15.64 19.00 -2.12
CA ASP A 1 -15.25 17.68 -1.60
C ASP A 1 -14.73 17.84 -0.19
N GLN A 2 -14.79 16.78 0.61
CA GLN A 2 -14.18 16.70 1.93
C GLN A 2 -13.01 15.73 1.89
N LEU A 3 -11.93 16.02 2.62
CA LEU A 3 -10.69 15.22 2.60
C LEU A 3 -10.65 14.30 3.82
N GLY A 4 -10.33 13.03 3.58
CA GLY A 4 -10.01 12.02 4.58
C GLY A 4 -8.57 11.53 4.41
N LEU A 5 -7.92 11.19 5.53
CA LEU A 5 -6.58 10.60 5.56
C LEU A 5 -6.64 9.23 6.24
N GLY A 6 -6.13 8.19 5.59
CA GLY A 6 -6.04 6.83 6.14
C GLY A 6 -4.59 6.37 6.22
N ILE A 7 -4.25 5.64 7.28
CA ILE A 7 -2.89 5.12 7.52
C ILE A 7 -3.00 3.79 8.27
N THR A 8 -2.63 2.70 7.59
CA THR A 8 -2.43 1.40 8.24
C THR A 8 -0.95 1.03 8.22
N SER A 9 -0.49 0.35 9.26
CA SER A 9 0.92 -0.05 9.39
C SER A 9 1.03 -1.39 10.09
N GLY A 10 1.94 -2.23 9.60
CA GLY A 10 2.17 -3.56 10.16
C GLY A 10 3.51 -4.15 9.73
N SER A 11 3.73 -5.40 10.12
CA SER A 11 4.93 -6.14 9.77
C SER A 11 4.89 -6.59 8.31
N GLY A 12 5.87 -6.20 7.52
CA GLY A 12 6.03 -6.64 6.14
C GLY A 12 6.59 -8.06 6.04
N LYS A 13 6.46 -8.67 4.86
CA LYS A 13 6.85 -10.07 4.58
C LYS A 13 8.32 -10.40 4.83
N SER A 14 9.19 -9.39 4.79
CA SER A 14 10.63 -9.56 5.04
C SER A 14 10.99 -9.59 6.52
N THR A 15 10.01 -9.50 7.42
CA THR A 15 10.24 -9.59 8.87
C THR A 15 10.67 -11.02 9.23
N LYS A 16 11.81 -11.15 9.92
CA LYS A 16 12.40 -12.44 10.31
C LYS A 16 13.29 -12.30 11.54
N ASN A 17 13.42 -13.38 12.31
CA ASN A 17 14.37 -13.46 13.40
C ASN A 17 15.81 -13.54 12.88
N ALA A 18 16.76 -13.06 13.68
CA ALA A 18 18.17 -13.34 13.47
C ALA A 18 18.47 -14.81 13.79
N SER A 19 19.46 -15.37 13.09
CA SER A 19 19.94 -16.74 13.31
C SER A 19 21.43 -16.84 13.01
N ASP A 20 22.00 -18.03 13.18
CA ASP A 20 23.39 -18.30 12.79
C ASP A 20 23.59 -18.18 11.26
N GLU A 21 22.52 -18.16 10.48
CA GLU A 21 22.53 -17.98 9.02
C GLU A 21 22.56 -16.49 8.60
N GLY A 22 22.36 -15.57 9.55
CA GLY A 22 22.49 -14.13 9.33
C GLY A 22 21.54 -13.26 10.15
N ASP A 23 21.59 -11.96 9.85
CA ASP A 23 20.80 -10.95 10.56
C ASP A 23 19.29 -11.14 10.39
N GLY A 24 18.59 -10.78 11.47
CA GLY A 24 17.16 -10.59 11.49
C GLY A 24 16.78 -9.28 10.81
N ASN A 25 15.47 -9.13 10.57
CA ASN A 25 14.92 -7.92 9.97
C ASN A 25 13.54 -7.64 10.56
N VAL A 26 13.28 -6.37 10.89
CA VAL A 26 11.92 -5.86 11.10
C VAL A 26 11.59 -4.99 9.90
N GLN A 27 10.55 -5.36 9.16
CA GLN A 27 10.05 -4.53 8.07
C GLN A 27 8.78 -3.82 8.54
N ALA A 28 8.83 -2.50 8.70
CA ALA A 28 7.63 -1.68 8.85
C ALA A 28 7.04 -1.45 7.46
N TYR A 29 5.84 -1.99 7.22
CA TYR A 29 5.09 -1.78 5.99
C TYR A 29 3.88 -0.90 6.30
N SER A 30 3.91 0.32 5.78
CA SER A 30 2.87 1.31 6.01
C SER A 30 2.20 1.69 4.69
N HIS A 31 0.88 1.78 4.69
CA HIS A 31 0.10 2.28 3.57
C HIS A 31 -0.63 3.56 3.99
N TYR A 32 -0.73 4.48 3.06
CA TYR A 32 -1.24 5.82 3.28
C TYR A 32 -2.24 6.17 2.19
N GLY A 33 -3.24 6.98 2.52
CA GLY A 33 -4.19 7.47 1.52
C GLY A 33 -4.73 8.84 1.86
N ALA A 34 -4.72 9.70 0.85
CA ALA A 34 -5.46 10.94 0.84
C ALA A 34 -6.64 10.77 -0.11
N VAL A 35 -7.85 10.75 0.43
CA VAL A 35 -9.08 10.44 -0.33
C VAL A 35 -10.07 11.58 -0.17
N SER A 36 -10.55 12.12 -1.28
CA SER A 36 -11.60 13.14 -1.27
C SER A 36 -12.96 12.50 -1.53
N PHE A 37 -13.99 13.02 -0.87
CA PHE A 37 -15.36 12.52 -0.96
C PHE A 37 -16.34 13.65 -1.32
N ASP A 38 -17.36 13.33 -2.13
CA ASP A 38 -18.49 14.22 -2.39
C ASP A 38 -19.48 14.26 -1.21
N LYS A 39 -20.52 15.09 -1.32
CA LYS A 39 -21.59 15.20 -0.30
C LYS A 39 -22.38 13.90 -0.08
N SER A 40 -22.30 12.96 -1.01
CA SER A 40 -22.93 11.64 -0.92
C SER A 40 -21.95 10.59 -0.37
N GLY A 41 -20.73 10.97 0.02
CA GLY A 41 -19.70 10.04 0.50
C GLY A 41 -19.09 9.17 -0.60
N LYS A 42 -19.17 9.58 -1.87
CA LYS A 42 -18.50 8.90 -2.98
C LYS A 42 -17.10 9.47 -3.18
N VAL A 43 -16.13 8.62 -3.49
CA VAL A 43 -14.76 9.03 -3.78
C VAL A 43 -14.73 9.94 -5.03
N THR A 44 -14.16 11.12 -4.91
CA THR A 44 -13.95 12.07 -6.02
C THR A 44 -12.52 12.03 -6.55
N SER A 45 -11.54 11.79 -5.68
CA SER A 45 -10.15 11.53 -6.02
C SER A 45 -9.45 10.77 -4.89
N SER A 46 -8.37 10.07 -5.20
CA SER A 46 -7.50 9.47 -4.19
C SER A 46 -6.05 9.46 -4.66
N ILE A 47 -5.14 9.55 -3.69
CA ILE A 47 -3.73 9.18 -3.83
C ILE A 47 -3.49 8.11 -2.76
N ILE A 48 -3.00 6.95 -3.18
CA ILE A 48 -2.66 5.84 -2.29
C ILE A 48 -1.18 5.51 -2.49
N ASP A 49 -0.47 5.40 -1.38
CA ASP A 49 0.96 5.19 -1.34
C ASP A 49 1.32 4.18 -0.27
N ALA A 50 2.54 3.68 -0.29
CA ALA A 50 3.07 2.83 0.75
C ALA A 50 4.58 2.97 0.87
N SER A 51 5.13 2.67 2.04
CA SER A 51 6.58 2.63 2.26
C SER A 51 6.96 1.34 2.99
N GLN A 52 8.13 0.79 2.65
CA GLN A 52 8.69 -0.40 3.29
C GLN A 52 10.05 -0.06 3.89
N VAL A 53 10.08 0.12 5.20
CA VAL A 53 11.32 0.42 5.94
C VAL A 53 11.83 -0.86 6.56
N ASN A 54 13.11 -1.18 6.35
CA ASN A 54 13.76 -2.36 6.89
C ASN A 54 14.78 -1.95 7.96
N VAL A 55 14.75 -2.59 9.11
CA VAL A 55 15.72 -2.43 10.19
C VAL A 55 16.30 -3.81 10.49
N THR A 56 17.59 -3.99 10.21
CA THR A 56 18.27 -5.28 10.42
C THR A 56 18.98 -5.32 11.76
N PHE A 57 19.05 -6.50 12.36
CA PHE A 57 19.65 -6.70 13.67
C PHE A 57 20.33 -8.06 13.79
N SER A 58 21.42 -8.14 14.56
CA SER A 58 22.14 -9.38 14.82
C SER A 58 21.46 -10.25 15.88
N THR A 59 21.95 -11.48 16.09
CA THR A 59 21.50 -12.38 17.17
C THR A 59 21.71 -11.82 18.57
N GLU A 60 22.60 -10.84 18.73
CA GLU A 60 22.82 -10.08 19.98
C GLU A 60 21.85 -8.91 20.15
N GLY A 61 20.96 -8.67 19.18
CA GLY A 61 20.02 -7.55 19.18
C GLY A 61 20.66 -6.20 18.80
N LYS A 62 21.86 -6.21 18.22
CA LYS A 62 22.52 -4.98 17.74
C LYS A 62 22.01 -4.64 16.35
N LEU A 63 21.71 -3.37 16.11
CA LEU A 63 21.32 -2.89 14.78
C LEU A 63 22.50 -3.02 13.81
N THR A 64 22.23 -3.50 12.60
CA THR A 64 23.22 -3.67 11.54
C THR A 64 22.90 -2.87 10.28
N SER A 65 21.69 -2.33 10.18
CA SER A 65 21.29 -1.41 9.12
C SER A 65 21.66 0.04 9.44
N GLU A 66 21.95 0.83 8.41
CA GLU A 66 21.99 2.29 8.50
C GLU A 66 20.59 2.86 8.76
N LEU A 67 20.47 3.75 9.75
CA LEU A 67 19.20 4.36 10.13
C LEU A 67 19.01 5.78 9.58
N THR A 68 20.06 6.33 8.97
CA THR A 68 20.07 7.67 8.39
C THR A 68 20.15 7.53 6.88
N GLY A 69 19.01 7.64 6.21
CA GLY A 69 18.91 7.54 4.76
C GLY A 69 17.53 7.99 4.26
N ASP A 70 17.39 8.09 2.95
CA ASP A 70 16.13 8.45 2.30
C ASP A 70 15.17 7.25 2.34
N PHE A 71 14.13 7.35 3.17
CA PHE A 71 13.06 6.36 3.26
C PHE A 71 11.93 6.73 2.30
N ASN A 72 12.18 6.56 1.01
CA ASN A 72 11.23 6.93 -0.03
C ASN A 72 9.99 6.02 -0.02
N THR A 73 8.83 6.61 -0.25
CA THR A 73 7.61 5.88 -0.55
C THR A 73 7.65 5.26 -1.94
N LYS A 74 6.71 4.36 -2.24
CA LYS A 74 6.63 3.72 -3.56
C LYS A 74 6.27 4.70 -4.67
N LEU A 75 5.50 5.75 -4.38
CA LEU A 75 5.27 6.83 -5.34
C LEU A 75 6.55 7.67 -5.57
N GLU A 76 7.31 7.98 -4.51
CA GLU A 76 8.58 8.70 -4.64
C GLU A 76 9.63 7.90 -5.40
N LEU A 77 9.69 6.58 -5.17
CA LEU A 77 10.55 5.67 -5.94
C LEU A 77 10.12 5.57 -7.41
N GLY A 78 8.83 5.60 -7.71
CA GLY A 78 8.32 5.48 -9.08
C GLY A 78 8.85 4.23 -9.77
N TYR A 79 9.62 4.42 -10.86
CA TYR A 79 10.25 3.32 -11.60
C TYR A 79 11.41 2.65 -10.85
N ASP A 80 12.04 3.33 -9.88
CA ASP A 80 13.15 2.77 -9.10
C ASP A 80 12.68 1.69 -8.12
N TYR A 81 11.37 1.58 -7.85
CA TYR A 81 10.81 0.46 -7.08
C TYR A 81 10.91 -0.87 -7.83
N ASN A 82 10.99 -0.83 -9.16
CA ASN A 82 11.32 -1.96 -10.04
C ASN A 82 10.37 -3.18 -9.90
N MET A 83 9.06 -2.96 -9.75
CA MET A 83 8.05 -4.03 -9.72
C MET A 83 7.63 -4.52 -11.10
N LYS A 84 7.90 -3.74 -12.16
CA LYS A 84 7.42 -4.01 -13.52
C LYS A 84 7.76 -5.41 -14.00
N ALA A 85 8.95 -5.92 -13.67
CA ALA A 85 9.39 -7.26 -14.05
C ALA A 85 8.62 -8.39 -13.33
N ALA A 86 8.10 -8.14 -12.12
CA ALA A 86 7.32 -9.10 -11.35
C ALA A 86 5.80 -8.96 -11.62
N SER A 87 5.36 -7.85 -12.20
CA SER A 87 3.96 -7.58 -12.51
C SER A 87 3.49 -8.33 -13.76
N PRO A 88 2.46 -9.19 -13.68
CA PRO A 88 1.88 -9.89 -14.84
C PRO A 88 1.37 -8.96 -15.95
N ILE A 89 0.96 -7.73 -15.58
CA ILE A 89 0.46 -6.71 -16.52
C ILE A 89 1.54 -5.69 -16.95
N GLY A 90 2.81 -5.93 -16.60
CA GLY A 90 3.93 -5.06 -16.98
C GLY A 90 3.84 -3.61 -16.46
N LYS A 91 3.17 -3.40 -15.32
CA LYS A 91 3.01 -2.10 -14.67
C LYS A 91 3.80 -2.01 -13.38
N GLU A 92 4.35 -0.84 -13.11
CA GLU A 92 4.94 -0.51 -11.81
C GLU A 92 3.89 -0.38 -10.71
N TRP A 93 4.34 -0.41 -9.46
CA TRP A 93 3.44 -0.30 -8.31
C TRP A 93 2.63 1.00 -8.33
N PHE A 94 3.26 2.12 -8.66
CA PHE A 94 2.57 3.42 -8.71
C PHE A 94 1.49 3.47 -9.81
N GLU A 95 1.75 2.85 -10.97
CA GLU A 95 0.78 2.75 -12.07
C GLU A 95 -0.42 1.89 -11.67
N GLN A 96 -0.20 0.84 -10.87
CA GLN A 96 -1.28 0.01 -10.33
C GLN A 96 -2.04 0.73 -9.20
N SER A 97 -1.36 1.52 -8.35
CA SER A 97 -2.02 2.33 -7.32
C SER A 97 -2.93 3.41 -7.95
N GLU A 98 -2.47 4.03 -9.04
CA GLU A 98 -3.30 4.91 -9.86
C GLU A 98 -4.49 4.15 -10.49
N GLY A 99 -4.26 2.93 -10.99
CA GLY A 99 -5.32 2.04 -11.47
C GLY A 99 -6.42 1.79 -10.43
N PHE A 100 -6.03 1.45 -9.20
CA PHE A 100 -6.96 1.28 -8.09
C PHE A 100 -7.71 2.58 -7.76
N SER A 101 -6.99 3.70 -7.69
CA SER A 101 -7.58 5.03 -7.43
C SER A 101 -8.62 5.43 -8.48
N ASN A 102 -8.36 5.12 -9.75
CA ASN A 102 -9.32 5.34 -10.83
C ASN A 102 -10.53 4.41 -10.73
N TYR A 103 -10.31 3.14 -10.37
CA TYR A 103 -11.38 2.15 -10.20
C TYR A 103 -12.36 2.53 -9.08
N ILE A 104 -11.86 3.06 -7.95
CA ILE A 104 -12.72 3.41 -6.80
C ILE A 104 -13.43 4.76 -6.96
N LYS A 105 -13.06 5.57 -7.95
CA LYS A 105 -13.70 6.87 -8.19
C LYS A 105 -15.21 6.70 -8.44
N GLY A 106 -16.02 7.47 -7.73
CA GLY A 106 -17.48 7.41 -7.77
C GLY A 106 -18.12 6.32 -6.89
N LYS A 107 -17.32 5.44 -6.28
CA LYS A 107 -17.76 4.41 -5.32
C LYS A 107 -17.82 4.99 -3.90
N LYS A 108 -18.68 4.46 -3.04
CA LYS A 108 -18.65 4.74 -1.59
C LYS A 108 -17.58 3.89 -0.92
N ALA A 109 -17.10 4.30 0.25
CA ALA A 109 -16.16 3.50 1.04
C ALA A 109 -16.67 2.06 1.26
N SER A 110 -17.97 1.87 1.56
CA SER A 110 -18.59 0.55 1.70
C SER A 110 -18.51 -0.32 0.45
N ASP A 111 -18.54 0.29 -0.74
CA ASP A 111 -18.40 -0.43 -2.01
C ASP A 111 -16.93 -0.83 -2.24
N VAL A 112 -15.98 -0.01 -1.76
CA VAL A 112 -14.54 -0.30 -1.79
C VAL A 112 -14.19 -1.43 -0.83
N SER A 113 -14.74 -1.41 0.39
CA SER A 113 -14.66 -2.51 1.37
C SER A 113 -15.17 -3.84 0.81
N GLY A 114 -16.17 -3.77 -0.06
CA GLY A 114 -16.81 -4.93 -0.69
C GLY A 114 -16.12 -5.43 -1.96
N ILE A 115 -14.97 -4.87 -2.36
CA ILE A 115 -14.23 -5.37 -3.52
C ILE A 115 -13.87 -6.85 -3.30
N ALA A 116 -14.25 -7.69 -4.25
CA ALA A 116 -13.97 -9.12 -4.17
C ALA A 116 -12.48 -9.39 -4.32
N LEU A 117 -11.92 -10.18 -3.39
CA LEU A 117 -10.52 -10.57 -3.37
C LEU A 117 -10.35 -12.10 -3.34
N THR A 118 -9.29 -12.58 -3.97
CA THR A 118 -8.77 -13.95 -3.81
C THR A 118 -7.36 -13.83 -3.25
N ASP A 119 -7.13 -14.33 -2.04
CA ASP A 119 -5.84 -14.19 -1.32
C ASP A 119 -5.32 -12.74 -1.28
N GLY A 120 -6.25 -11.78 -1.18
CA GLY A 120 -5.99 -10.34 -1.13
C GLY A 120 -5.63 -9.66 -2.46
N TYR A 121 -5.64 -10.41 -3.56
CA TYR A 121 -5.57 -9.90 -4.93
C TYR A 121 -6.98 -9.60 -5.46
N PRO A 122 -7.15 -8.60 -6.36
CA PRO A 122 -8.43 -8.35 -7.03
C PRO A 122 -8.98 -9.61 -7.72
N ALA A 123 -10.28 -9.87 -7.58
CA ALA A 123 -10.97 -10.92 -8.32
C ALA A 123 -11.81 -10.40 -9.50
N ASP A 124 -12.12 -9.11 -9.51
CA ASP A 124 -12.89 -8.43 -10.55
C ASP A 124 -12.04 -8.22 -11.82
N GLU A 125 -12.55 -8.64 -12.99
CA GLU A 125 -11.80 -8.60 -14.25
C GLU A 125 -11.45 -7.17 -14.68
N ASP A 126 -12.37 -6.22 -14.46
CA ASP A 126 -12.15 -4.81 -14.78
C ASP A 126 -11.00 -4.24 -13.94
N LEU A 127 -10.98 -4.53 -12.64
CA LEU A 127 -9.88 -4.12 -11.77
C LEU A 127 -8.56 -4.82 -12.14
N LEU A 128 -8.60 -6.12 -12.45
CA LEU A 128 -7.43 -6.91 -12.84
C LEU A 128 -6.73 -6.40 -14.10
N SER A 129 -7.45 -5.72 -15.00
CA SER A 129 -6.85 -5.06 -16.18
C SER A 129 -5.82 -3.96 -15.81
N SER A 130 -5.90 -3.45 -14.57
CA SER A 130 -5.06 -2.36 -14.09
C SER A 130 -4.31 -2.65 -12.79
N VAL A 131 -4.74 -3.63 -12.01
CA VAL A 131 -4.18 -3.94 -10.68
C VAL A 131 -4.09 -5.45 -10.49
N THR A 132 -2.87 -5.94 -10.27
CA THR A 132 -2.57 -7.38 -10.02
C THR A 132 -1.77 -7.59 -8.74
N MET A 133 -1.55 -6.53 -7.97
CA MET A 133 -0.94 -6.60 -6.65
C MET A 133 -1.98 -6.78 -5.55
N HIS A 134 -1.52 -7.16 -4.35
CA HIS A 134 -2.37 -7.25 -3.17
C HIS A 134 -2.90 -5.86 -2.78
N ILE A 135 -4.21 -5.73 -2.52
CA ILE A 135 -4.88 -4.43 -2.28
C ILE A 135 -5.62 -4.33 -0.94
N THR A 136 -5.54 -5.34 -0.07
CA THR A 136 -6.22 -5.34 1.24
C THR A 136 -5.90 -4.08 2.07
N ASP A 137 -4.63 -3.68 2.12
CA ASP A 137 -4.22 -2.48 2.86
C ASP A 137 -4.67 -1.18 2.16
N MET A 138 -4.78 -1.17 0.82
CA MET A 138 -5.32 -0.03 0.08
C MET A 138 -6.81 0.17 0.38
N ILE A 139 -7.58 -0.92 0.48
CA ILE A 139 -8.98 -0.88 0.91
C ILE A 139 -9.08 -0.34 2.34
N THR A 140 -8.27 -0.88 3.25
CA THR A 140 -8.24 -0.45 4.66
C THR A 140 -7.96 1.06 4.79
N VAL A 141 -7.00 1.57 4.03
CA VAL A 141 -6.68 3.00 4.00
C VAL A 141 -7.87 3.85 3.55
N VAL A 142 -8.65 3.40 2.55
CA VAL A 142 -9.85 4.12 2.10
C VAL A 142 -10.93 4.12 3.19
N GLU A 143 -11.10 3.00 3.90
CA GLU A 143 -12.03 2.90 5.04
C GLU A 143 -11.66 3.89 6.15
N GLU A 144 -10.39 3.89 6.57
CA GLU A 144 -9.90 4.81 7.59
C GLU A 144 -10.04 6.28 7.17
N ALA A 145 -9.68 6.60 5.92
CA ALA A 145 -9.87 7.93 5.38
C ALA A 145 -11.33 8.38 5.45
N SER A 146 -12.27 7.47 5.12
CA SER A 146 -13.70 7.76 5.17
C SER A 146 -14.25 8.00 6.58
N ALA A 147 -13.58 7.46 7.61
CA ALA A 147 -13.99 7.62 9.01
C ALA A 147 -13.59 8.98 9.61
N VAL A 148 -12.61 9.67 9.02
CA VAL A 148 -12.03 10.93 9.55
C VAL A 148 -12.24 12.13 8.63
N VAL A 149 -13.19 12.04 7.71
CA VAL A 149 -13.51 13.08 6.72
C VAL A 149 -13.78 14.42 7.41
N LYS A 150 -13.11 15.46 6.94
CA LYS A 150 -13.25 16.86 7.41
C LYS A 150 -13.86 17.74 6.33
#